data_AF-A0A9E6DK66-F1
#
_entry.id   AF-A0A9E6DK66-F1
#
_cell.length_a   1.000
_cell.length_b   1.000
_cell.length_c   1.000
_cell.angle_alpha   90.00
_cell.angle_beta   90.00
_cell.angle_gamma   90.00
#
_symmetry.space_group_name_H-M   'P 1'
#
loop_
_entity.id
_entity.type
_entity.pdbx_description
1 polymer ?
#
loop_
_entity_poly.entity_id
_entity_poly.type
_entity_poly.pdbx_seq_one_letter_code
_entity_poly.pdbx_strand_id
1 'polypeptide(L)'
;MQLTDKELWLSLQQAELVKGPLPPSASDKSAWYIRALLGIAAWVSACFLFAFLAFLFFSAEVESGFVLVFFGALSCALAFTLFNANKQQVFGSQMALAFNLSGQLLIGIGLYMMLDDFSALHSNTFAGLCMIFFVLQLMMAFIMPNQTSRVFSSWFAMIALFFVLKSYGLGALIIPITAALFISVWMQDLCWKQKSVIWEPIGYGLVLSLVLFSGNLLQHFPLHELFEWLERSSNLYLYSAWASTGAITLCFCYLLNAIRLQYQIKLSSKMGVALVLLTVFTSVMSYLIAGASAGLLLMIVGFLKQRKLLVALGVLSLLSFVSWYYYSLDWTLLYKSIVLVILGAVFAIALIVISYANKFNELRNIKLQSIYIFNRPNLIAIAMMAVILGAVNLDVYKKERILEQGKIVLLPLAPVDPRSLMQGDYMRLRFAIESTIIDHKKDAAQGLFVVNLDAFNIGSFARIYTGQALSESEVKMQFRIRHNRLQLATHAFFFQEGSAKEYERAKYGEFRVAENGDLLLNALRNKEREVIGYNRPGN
;
A
#
# COMPACT_ATOMS: atom_id res chain seq x y z
N MET A 1 -17.36 36.24 -16.62
CA MET A 1 -17.65 35.50 -17.86
C MET A 1 -16.39 34.76 -18.26
N GLN A 2 -16.44 33.44 -18.38
CA GLN A 2 -15.32 32.67 -18.94
C GLN A 2 -15.30 32.94 -20.45
N LEU A 3 -14.24 33.59 -20.95
CA LEU A 3 -13.98 33.71 -22.38
C LEU A 3 -13.83 32.30 -22.94
N THR A 4 -14.48 32.01 -24.06
CA THR A 4 -14.28 30.74 -24.76
C THR A 4 -12.86 30.67 -25.34
N ASP A 5 -12.29 29.47 -25.49
CA ASP A 5 -10.91 29.30 -25.99
C ASP A 5 -10.64 30.02 -27.32
N LYS A 6 -11.68 30.14 -28.16
CA LYS A 6 -11.63 30.87 -29.44
C LYS A 6 -11.55 32.38 -29.25
N GLU A 7 -12.32 32.94 -28.32
CA GLU A 7 -12.28 34.36 -27.98
C GLU A 7 -10.95 34.74 -27.30
N LEU A 8 -10.44 33.86 -26.43
CA LEU A 8 -9.13 34.02 -25.81
C LEU A 8 -8.02 34.03 -26.88
N TRP A 9 -8.02 33.06 -27.80
CA TRP A 9 -7.02 33.02 -28.87
C TRP A 9 -7.06 34.25 -29.77
N LEU A 10 -8.25 34.71 -30.14
CA LEU A 10 -8.43 35.95 -30.91
C LEU A 10 -7.89 37.16 -30.16
N SER A 11 -8.14 37.26 -28.85
CA SER A 11 -7.59 38.36 -28.04
C SER A 11 -6.06 38.33 -27.95
N LEU A 12 -5.46 37.13 -27.87
CA LEU A 12 -4.02 36.95 -27.83
C LEU A 12 -3.35 37.23 -29.19
N GLN A 13 -4.04 36.91 -30.28
CA GLN A 13 -3.60 37.25 -31.63
C GLN A 13 -3.69 38.75 -31.90
N GLN A 14 -4.74 39.42 -31.43
CA GLN A 14 -4.89 40.88 -31.49
C GLN A 14 -3.83 41.61 -30.65
N ALA A 15 -3.40 41.01 -29.54
CA ALA A 15 -2.31 41.54 -28.70
C ALA A 15 -0.90 41.21 -29.23
N GLU A 16 -0.77 40.63 -30.43
CA GLU A 16 0.49 40.19 -31.04
C GLU A 16 1.34 39.18 -30.21
N LEU A 17 0.74 38.58 -29.18
CA LEU A 17 1.43 37.63 -28.29
C LEU A 17 1.58 36.24 -28.92
N VAL A 18 0.79 35.93 -29.96
CA VAL A 18 0.78 34.62 -30.63
C VAL A 18 0.58 34.78 -32.14
N LYS A 19 1.24 33.93 -32.95
CA LYS A 19 1.15 33.92 -34.42
C LYS A 19 0.66 32.57 -34.94
N GLY A 20 -0.22 32.58 -35.94
CA GLY A 20 -0.68 31.38 -36.65
C GLY A 20 -2.17 31.06 -36.46
N PRO A 21 -2.69 30.01 -37.13
CA PRO A 21 -4.07 29.58 -37.01
C PRO A 21 -4.37 29.05 -35.59
N LEU A 22 -5.65 29.10 -35.20
CA LEU A 22 -6.14 28.55 -33.93
C LEU A 22 -5.68 27.09 -33.79
N PRO A 23 -4.93 26.71 -32.74
CA PRO A 23 -4.55 25.33 -32.51
C PRO A 23 -5.82 24.48 -32.37
N PRO A 24 -5.82 23.24 -32.91
CA PRO A 24 -6.98 22.36 -32.84
C PRO A 24 -7.46 22.24 -31.39
N SER A 25 -8.76 22.40 -31.19
CA SER A 25 -9.38 22.42 -29.87
C SER A 25 -9.06 21.13 -29.12
N ALA A 26 -8.86 21.22 -27.81
CA ALA A 26 -8.57 20.08 -26.95
C ALA A 26 -9.65 18.97 -27.01
N SER A 27 -10.82 19.26 -27.60
CA SER A 27 -11.90 18.30 -27.87
C SER A 27 -11.54 17.20 -28.89
N ASP A 28 -10.54 17.41 -29.75
CA ASP A 28 -10.05 16.38 -30.70
C ASP A 28 -9.05 15.41 -30.05
N LYS A 29 -8.66 15.66 -28.80
CA LYS A 29 -7.90 14.70 -28.02
C LYS A 29 -8.91 13.78 -27.34
N SER A 30 -8.90 12.50 -27.72
CA SER A 30 -9.64 11.44 -27.03
C SER A 30 -9.55 11.64 -25.51
N ALA A 31 -10.72 11.65 -24.86
CA ALA A 31 -10.82 11.98 -23.44
C ALA A 31 -9.86 11.10 -22.61
N TRP A 32 -9.29 11.66 -21.54
CA TRP A 32 -8.22 10.99 -20.78
C TRP A 32 -8.63 9.59 -20.28
N TYR A 33 -9.91 9.39 -19.95
CA TYR A 33 -10.45 8.10 -19.53
C TYR A 33 -10.51 7.08 -20.67
N ILE A 34 -10.75 7.51 -21.91
CA ILE A 34 -10.68 6.64 -23.11
C ILE A 34 -9.24 6.18 -23.32
N ARG A 35 -8.27 7.10 -23.20
CA ARG A 35 -6.84 6.75 -23.29
C ARG A 35 -6.41 5.81 -22.17
N ALA A 36 -6.88 6.03 -20.96
CA ALA A 36 -6.62 5.15 -19.82
C ALA A 36 -7.21 3.76 -20.03
N LEU A 37 -8.48 3.67 -20.45
CA LEU A 37 -9.16 2.41 -20.75
C LEU A 37 -8.44 1.64 -21.87
N LEU A 38 -8.03 2.32 -22.94
CA LEU A 38 -7.28 1.72 -24.03
C LEU A 38 -5.89 1.26 -23.61
N GLY A 39 -5.21 2.00 -22.72
CA GLY A 39 -3.95 1.57 -22.14
C GLY A 39 -4.10 0.32 -21.28
N ILE A 40 -5.16 0.24 -20.46
CA ILE A 40 -5.48 -0.96 -19.67
C ILE A 40 -5.80 -2.13 -20.60
N ALA A 41 -6.63 -1.91 -21.63
CA ALA A 41 -6.97 -2.92 -22.61
C ALA A 41 -5.71 -3.46 -23.33
N ALA A 42 -4.79 -2.57 -23.73
CA ALA A 42 -3.54 -2.97 -24.35
C ALA A 42 -2.63 -3.78 -23.43
N TRP A 43 -2.58 -3.42 -22.14
CA TRP A 43 -1.82 -4.18 -21.14
C TRP A 43 -2.42 -5.58 -20.93
N VAL A 44 -3.75 -5.68 -20.83
CA VAL A 44 -4.47 -6.95 -20.75
C VAL A 44 -4.26 -7.79 -22.01
N SER A 45 -4.33 -7.17 -23.20
CA SER A 45 -4.03 -7.83 -24.48
C SER A 45 -2.58 -8.31 -24.54
N ALA A 46 -1.62 -7.56 -23.98
CA ALA A 46 -0.23 -7.99 -23.88
C ALA A 46 -0.09 -9.24 -23.01
N CYS A 47 -0.81 -9.31 -21.89
CA CYS A 47 -0.85 -10.50 -21.03
C CYS A 47 -1.43 -11.72 -21.76
N PHE A 48 -2.53 -11.55 -22.51
CA PHE A 48 -3.11 -12.65 -23.30
C PHE A 48 -2.22 -13.08 -24.46
N LEU A 49 -1.62 -12.12 -25.18
CA LEU A 49 -0.68 -12.42 -26.27
C LEU A 49 0.55 -13.13 -25.72
N PHE A 50 1.08 -12.67 -24.59
CA PHE A 50 2.18 -13.32 -23.90
C PHE A 50 1.80 -14.73 -23.45
N ALA A 51 0.64 -14.92 -22.81
CA ALA A 51 0.18 -16.23 -22.37
C ALA A 51 -0.02 -17.20 -23.53
N PHE A 52 -0.57 -16.71 -24.65
CA PHE A 52 -0.71 -17.49 -25.88
C PHE A 52 0.65 -17.91 -26.45
N LEU A 53 1.60 -16.97 -26.57
CA LEU A 53 2.95 -17.27 -27.07
C LEU A 53 3.69 -18.22 -26.12
N ALA A 54 3.62 -17.97 -24.81
CA ALA A 54 4.20 -18.85 -23.81
C ALA A 54 3.60 -20.26 -23.92
N PHE A 55 2.27 -20.39 -23.95
CA PHE A 55 1.60 -21.68 -24.14
C PHE A 55 2.04 -22.36 -25.44
N LEU A 56 2.12 -21.63 -26.55
CA LEU A 56 2.57 -22.17 -27.83
C LEU A 56 3.98 -22.77 -27.74
N PHE A 57 4.94 -22.06 -27.14
CA PHE A 57 6.30 -22.56 -26.99
C PHE A 57 6.42 -23.70 -25.97
N PHE A 58 5.74 -23.62 -24.83
CA PHE A 58 5.73 -24.69 -23.83
C PHE A 58 5.02 -25.96 -24.33
N SER A 59 3.92 -25.81 -25.10
CA SER A 59 3.21 -26.95 -25.69
C SER A 59 3.96 -27.61 -26.85
N ALA A 60 4.81 -26.87 -27.54
CA ALA A 60 5.70 -27.38 -28.57
C ALA A 60 6.99 -27.99 -28.01
N GLU A 61 7.08 -28.19 -26.69
CA GLU A 61 8.24 -28.74 -25.97
C GLU A 61 9.56 -28.01 -26.34
N VAL A 62 9.48 -26.70 -26.55
CA VAL A 62 10.66 -25.88 -26.86
C VAL A 62 11.44 -25.64 -25.57
N GLU A 63 12.45 -26.45 -25.33
CA GLU A 63 13.34 -26.33 -24.16
C GLU A 63 14.42 -25.24 -24.35
N SER A 64 14.66 -24.78 -25.58
CA SER A 64 15.75 -23.83 -25.85
C SER A 64 15.39 -22.38 -25.54
N GLY A 65 16.03 -21.80 -24.53
CA GLY A 65 15.91 -20.37 -24.20
C GLY A 65 16.28 -19.42 -25.36
N PHE A 66 17.18 -19.84 -26.27
CA PHE A 66 17.56 -19.06 -27.46
C PHE A 66 16.39 -18.77 -28.39
N VAL A 67 15.47 -19.74 -28.55
CA VAL A 67 14.30 -19.61 -29.41
C VAL A 67 13.37 -18.53 -28.88
N LEU A 68 13.11 -18.54 -27.57
CA LEU A 68 12.27 -17.54 -26.89
C LEU A 68 12.85 -16.13 -26.99
N VAL A 69 14.17 -15.98 -26.79
CA VAL A 69 14.85 -14.69 -26.97
C VAL A 69 14.74 -14.19 -28.41
N PHE A 70 14.94 -15.08 -29.39
CA PHE A 70 14.83 -14.72 -30.81
C PHE A 70 13.42 -14.26 -31.19
N PHE A 71 12.38 -15.02 -30.83
CA PHE A 71 10.99 -14.64 -31.11
C PHE A 71 10.56 -13.39 -30.32
N GLY A 72 11.05 -13.23 -29.09
CA GLY A 72 10.83 -12.02 -28.29
C GLY A 72 11.46 -10.78 -28.94
N ALA A 73 12.68 -10.89 -29.46
CA ALA A 73 13.36 -9.83 -30.21
C ALA A 73 12.63 -9.50 -31.52
N LEU A 74 12.16 -10.52 -32.25
CA LEU A 74 11.35 -10.35 -33.46
C LEU A 74 10.04 -9.59 -33.15
N SER A 75 9.35 -9.96 -32.07
CA SER A 75 8.14 -9.26 -31.61
C SER A 75 8.41 -7.80 -31.26
N CYS A 76 9.55 -7.50 -30.62
CA CYS A 76 9.96 -6.13 -30.35
C CYS A 76 10.27 -5.34 -31.63
N ALA A 77 10.92 -5.97 -32.62
CA ALA A 77 11.20 -5.35 -33.92
C ALA A 77 9.91 -5.06 -34.70
N LEU A 78 8.95 -5.99 -34.69
CA LEU A 78 7.61 -5.79 -35.27
C LEU A 78 6.87 -4.64 -34.58
N ALA A 79 6.95 -4.54 -33.25
CA ALA A 79 6.36 -3.42 -32.54
C ALA A 79 6.99 -2.07 -32.96
N PHE A 80 8.32 -2.03 -33.12
CA PHE A 80 9.03 -0.82 -33.55
C PHE A 80 8.56 -0.34 -34.94
N THR A 81 8.39 -1.25 -35.90
CA THR A 81 7.89 -0.90 -37.24
C THR A 81 6.43 -0.44 -37.18
N LEU A 82 5.58 -1.15 -36.44
CA LEU A 82 4.17 -0.80 -36.27
C LEU A 82 3.97 0.58 -35.61
N PHE A 83 4.77 0.91 -34.59
CA PHE A 83 4.71 2.24 -33.97
C PHE A 83 5.07 3.37 -34.95
N ASN A 84 6.01 3.12 -35.86
CA ASN A 84 6.40 4.11 -36.86
C ASN A 84 5.40 4.23 -38.00
N ALA A 85 4.75 3.13 -38.39
CA ALA A 85 3.73 3.11 -39.43
C ALA A 85 2.40 3.75 -38.99
N ASN A 86 1.97 3.51 -37.74
CA ASN A 86 0.62 3.85 -37.27
C ASN A 86 0.57 4.99 -36.23
N LYS A 87 1.41 6.02 -36.37
CA LYS A 87 1.58 7.11 -35.37
C LYS A 87 0.28 7.81 -34.94
N GLN A 88 -0.74 7.87 -35.80
CA GLN A 88 -2.01 8.55 -35.50
C GLN A 88 -3.17 7.61 -35.16
N GLN A 89 -3.03 6.31 -35.43
CA GLN A 89 -4.11 5.35 -35.16
C GLN A 89 -3.96 4.75 -33.77
N VAL A 90 -4.97 5.02 -32.94
CA VAL A 90 -5.04 4.55 -31.56
C VAL A 90 -4.92 3.03 -31.48
N PHE A 91 -5.68 2.29 -32.29
CA PHE A 91 -5.66 0.83 -32.32
C PHE A 91 -4.27 0.27 -32.67
N GLY A 92 -3.66 0.75 -33.76
CA GLY A 92 -2.35 0.28 -34.19
C GLY A 92 -1.27 0.52 -33.13
N SER A 93 -1.34 1.64 -32.41
CA SER A 93 -0.42 1.93 -31.30
C SER A 93 -0.59 0.96 -30.10
N GLN A 94 -1.82 0.53 -29.78
CA GLN A 94 -2.06 -0.41 -28.70
C GLN A 94 -1.66 -1.85 -29.07
N MET A 95 -1.91 -2.25 -30.32
CA MET A 95 -1.44 -3.54 -30.84
C MET A 95 0.10 -3.62 -30.81
N ALA A 96 0.78 -2.58 -31.28
CA ALA A 96 2.24 -2.50 -31.21
C ALA A 96 2.75 -2.55 -29.77
N LEU A 97 2.06 -1.91 -28.82
CA LEU A 97 2.40 -1.99 -27.40
C LEU A 97 2.27 -3.42 -26.86
N ALA A 98 1.23 -4.17 -27.25
CA ALA A 98 1.09 -5.56 -26.86
C ALA A 98 2.25 -6.42 -27.36
N PHE A 99 2.60 -6.35 -28.65
CA PHE A 99 3.77 -7.06 -29.20
C PHE A 99 5.08 -6.67 -28.52
N ASN A 100 5.24 -5.39 -28.18
CA ASN A 100 6.44 -4.91 -27.49
C ASN A 100 6.56 -5.51 -26.09
N LEU A 101 5.51 -5.43 -25.28
CA LEU A 101 5.52 -5.92 -23.90
C LEU A 101 5.62 -7.44 -23.85
N SER A 102 4.86 -8.16 -24.67
CA SER A 102 4.98 -9.63 -24.76
C SER A 102 6.36 -10.05 -25.23
N GLY A 103 6.95 -9.35 -26.20
CA GLY A 103 8.32 -9.61 -26.67
C GLY A 103 9.38 -9.41 -25.57
N GLN A 104 9.26 -8.34 -24.78
CA GLN A 104 10.16 -8.07 -23.65
C GLN A 104 10.06 -9.15 -22.56
N LEU A 105 8.86 -9.63 -22.26
CA LEU A 105 8.66 -10.71 -21.29
C LEU A 105 9.22 -12.04 -21.80
N LEU A 106 9.04 -12.36 -23.09
CA LEU A 106 9.63 -13.56 -23.71
C LEU A 106 11.16 -13.54 -23.69
N ILE A 107 11.78 -12.39 -23.93
CA ILE A 107 13.24 -12.24 -23.76
C ILE A 107 13.64 -12.53 -22.31
N GLY A 108 12.90 -12.00 -21.33
CA GLY A 108 13.17 -12.25 -19.91
C GLY A 108 13.10 -13.73 -19.55
N ILE A 109 12.06 -14.44 -20.01
CA ILE A 109 11.91 -15.89 -19.79
C ILE A 109 12.95 -16.70 -20.56
N GLY A 110 13.22 -16.35 -21.81
CA GLY A 110 14.24 -17.05 -22.61
C GLY A 110 15.63 -16.94 -21.98
N LEU A 111 15.99 -15.76 -21.46
CA LEU A 111 17.20 -15.59 -20.66
C LEU A 111 17.14 -16.38 -19.35
N TYR A 112 15.98 -16.48 -18.70
CA TYR A 112 15.83 -17.31 -17.51
C TYR A 112 16.06 -18.81 -17.81
N MET A 113 15.47 -19.34 -18.88
CA MET A 113 15.64 -20.76 -19.26
C MET A 113 17.08 -21.10 -19.63
N MET A 114 17.84 -20.14 -20.17
CA MET A 114 19.28 -20.31 -20.36
C MET A 114 20.06 -20.50 -19.05
N LEU A 115 19.49 -20.21 -17.86
CA LEU A 115 20.14 -20.56 -16.60
C LEU A 115 20.05 -22.04 -16.28
N ASP A 116 18.89 -22.64 -16.52
CA ASP A 116 18.65 -24.06 -16.23
C ASP A 116 19.55 -24.96 -17.10
N ASP A 117 19.81 -24.54 -18.35
CA ASP A 117 20.75 -25.23 -19.26
C ASP A 117 22.22 -25.17 -18.78
N PHE A 118 22.63 -24.09 -18.10
CA PHE A 118 24.02 -23.80 -17.71
C PHE A 118 24.26 -24.06 -16.19
N SER A 119 23.84 -25.24 -15.74
CA SER A 119 23.71 -25.72 -14.34
C SER A 119 24.94 -25.70 -13.41
N ALA A 120 26.06 -25.02 -13.72
CA ALA A 120 27.30 -25.10 -12.92
C ALA A 120 27.65 -23.88 -12.05
N LEU A 121 27.04 -22.69 -12.23
CA LEU A 121 27.35 -21.49 -11.42
C LEU A 121 26.10 -20.63 -11.14
N HIS A 122 25.28 -21.06 -10.19
CA HIS A 122 23.91 -20.59 -9.98
C HIS A 122 23.72 -19.09 -9.63
N SER A 123 24.75 -18.36 -9.17
CA SER A 123 24.60 -16.93 -8.79
C SER A 123 25.22 -15.94 -9.77
N ASN A 124 26.46 -16.20 -10.21
CA ASN A 124 27.15 -15.29 -11.13
C ASN A 124 26.56 -15.32 -12.54
N THR A 125 26.11 -16.48 -13.01
CA THR A 125 25.46 -16.61 -14.32
C THR A 125 24.12 -15.87 -14.32
N PHE A 126 23.34 -15.96 -13.23
CA PHE A 126 22.06 -15.24 -13.10
C PHE A 126 22.25 -13.73 -13.13
N ALA A 127 23.25 -13.23 -12.40
CA ALA A 127 23.63 -11.82 -12.43
C ALA A 127 24.01 -11.37 -13.85
N GLY A 128 24.77 -12.20 -14.58
CA GLY A 128 25.16 -11.94 -15.97
C GLY A 128 23.96 -11.82 -16.91
N LEU A 129 23.00 -12.73 -16.84
CA LEU A 129 21.80 -12.69 -17.69
C LEU A 129 20.87 -11.53 -17.32
N CYS A 130 20.71 -11.23 -16.02
CA CYS A 130 19.99 -10.04 -15.58
C CYS A 130 20.69 -8.75 -16.06
N MET A 131 22.02 -8.73 -16.13
CA MET A 131 22.77 -7.58 -16.66
C MET A 131 22.56 -7.43 -18.17
N ILE A 132 22.53 -8.53 -18.92
CA ILE A 132 22.17 -8.51 -20.35
C ILE A 132 20.75 -7.97 -20.53
N PHE A 133 19.79 -8.46 -19.74
CA PHE A 133 18.42 -7.98 -19.76
C PHE A 133 18.34 -6.49 -19.41
N PHE A 134 19.07 -6.03 -18.41
CA PHE A 134 19.18 -4.61 -18.04
C PHE A 134 19.64 -3.75 -19.22
N VAL A 135 20.71 -4.14 -19.90
CA VAL A 135 21.24 -3.40 -21.06
C VAL A 135 20.21 -3.37 -22.20
N LEU A 136 19.57 -4.50 -22.51
CA LEU A 136 18.52 -4.56 -23.53
C LEU A 136 17.34 -3.65 -23.20
N GLN A 137 16.87 -3.66 -21.95
CA GLN A 137 15.76 -2.78 -21.52
C GLN A 137 16.15 -1.30 -21.54
N LEU A 138 17.39 -0.97 -21.17
CA LEU A 138 17.92 0.39 -21.28
C LEU A 138 17.94 0.85 -22.76
N MET A 139 18.43 0.00 -23.67
CA MET A 139 18.38 0.29 -25.11
C MET A 139 16.94 0.50 -25.60
N MET A 140 15.99 -0.34 -25.20
CA MET A 140 14.58 -0.19 -25.56
C MET A 140 13.98 1.11 -25.03
N ALA A 141 14.32 1.53 -23.81
CA ALA A 141 13.86 2.80 -23.23
C ALA A 141 14.31 4.04 -24.03
N PHE A 142 15.45 3.96 -24.74
CA PHE A 142 15.94 5.04 -25.61
C PHE A 142 15.49 4.91 -27.08
N ILE A 143 15.32 3.69 -27.60
CA ILE A 143 15.01 3.44 -29.02
C ILE A 143 13.50 3.53 -29.31
N MET A 144 12.64 2.98 -28.44
CA MET A 144 11.23 2.74 -28.77
C MET A 144 10.45 4.05 -29.00
N PRO A 145 9.75 4.24 -30.12
CA PRO A 145 9.07 5.51 -30.43
C PRO A 145 7.88 5.82 -29.50
N ASN A 146 7.27 4.81 -28.87
CA ASN A 146 6.09 4.96 -28.03
C ASN A 146 6.45 5.29 -26.56
N GLN A 147 5.75 6.27 -25.97
CA GLN A 147 6.01 6.70 -24.59
C GLN A 147 5.73 5.59 -23.56
N THR A 148 4.63 4.87 -23.67
CA THR A 148 4.25 3.80 -22.73
C THR A 148 5.27 2.66 -22.75
N SER A 149 5.72 2.27 -23.94
CA SER A 149 6.80 1.28 -24.10
C SER A 149 8.07 1.71 -23.36
N ARG A 150 8.50 2.98 -23.50
CA ARG A 150 9.66 3.51 -22.77
C ARG A 150 9.51 3.48 -21.25
N VAL A 151 8.30 3.78 -20.73
CA VAL A 151 8.00 3.70 -19.29
C VAL A 151 8.23 2.27 -18.79
N PHE A 152 7.65 1.27 -19.46
CA PHE A 152 7.79 -0.13 -19.08
C PHE A 152 9.21 -0.65 -19.23
N SER A 153 9.91 -0.31 -20.32
CA SER A 153 11.33 -0.69 -20.48
C SER A 153 12.22 -0.07 -19.40
N SER A 154 12.00 1.19 -19.04
CA SER A 154 12.73 1.82 -17.92
C SER A 154 12.41 1.12 -16.59
N TRP A 155 11.17 0.69 -16.37
CA TRP A 155 10.78 -0.02 -15.16
C TRP A 155 11.40 -1.43 -15.10
N PHE A 156 11.34 -2.20 -16.20
CA PHE A 156 11.97 -3.50 -16.33
C PHE A 156 13.50 -3.44 -16.20
N ALA A 157 14.14 -2.39 -16.73
CA ALA A 157 15.57 -2.16 -16.52
C ALA A 157 15.88 -2.08 -15.01
N MET A 158 15.16 -1.26 -14.26
CA MET A 158 15.42 -1.15 -12.82
C MET A 158 15.15 -2.45 -12.05
N ILE A 159 14.15 -3.24 -12.46
CA ILE A 159 13.89 -4.58 -11.89
C ILE A 159 15.07 -5.52 -12.18
N ALA A 160 15.59 -5.51 -13.41
CA ALA A 160 16.77 -6.29 -13.77
C ALA A 160 17.99 -5.89 -12.93
N LEU A 161 18.22 -4.58 -12.76
CA LEU A 161 19.29 -4.05 -11.93
C LEU A 161 19.13 -4.44 -10.45
N PHE A 162 17.90 -4.47 -9.93
CA PHE A 162 17.64 -4.95 -8.57
C PHE A 162 18.14 -6.38 -8.38
N PHE A 163 17.83 -7.28 -9.33
CA PHE A 163 18.26 -8.68 -9.26
C PHE A 163 19.77 -8.83 -9.37
N VAL A 164 20.45 -8.04 -10.22
CA VAL A 164 21.92 -7.97 -10.27
C VAL A 164 22.50 -7.52 -8.94
N LEU A 165 21.97 -6.45 -8.33
CA LEU A 165 22.47 -5.99 -7.03
C LEU A 165 22.18 -7.00 -5.92
N LYS A 166 21.01 -7.65 -5.96
CA LYS A 166 20.63 -8.69 -4.99
C LYS A 166 21.58 -9.89 -5.05
N SER A 167 21.99 -10.35 -6.24
CA SER A 167 22.94 -11.47 -6.37
C SER A 167 24.30 -11.19 -5.75
N TYR A 168 24.70 -9.92 -5.61
CA TYR A 168 25.93 -9.49 -4.94
C TYR A 168 25.73 -9.05 -3.47
N GLY A 169 24.53 -9.21 -2.90
CA GLY A 169 24.22 -8.75 -1.53
C GLY A 169 24.05 -7.23 -1.39
N LEU A 170 23.99 -6.49 -2.49
CA LEU A 170 23.86 -5.03 -2.56
C LEU A 170 22.43 -4.57 -2.86
N GLY A 171 21.44 -5.47 -2.78
CA GLY A 171 20.05 -5.22 -3.19
C GLY A 171 19.42 -3.99 -2.53
N ALA A 172 19.79 -3.67 -1.28
CA ALA A 172 19.25 -2.51 -0.57
C ALA A 172 19.61 -1.16 -1.22
N LEU A 173 20.70 -1.09 -2.01
CA LEU A 173 21.13 0.14 -2.69
C LEU A 173 20.26 0.51 -3.89
N ILE A 174 19.34 -0.35 -4.33
CA ILE A 174 18.48 -0.01 -5.47
C ILE A 174 17.61 1.22 -5.19
N ILE A 175 17.14 1.41 -3.96
CA ILE A 175 16.26 2.51 -3.57
C ILE A 175 16.98 3.85 -3.74
N PRO A 176 18.15 4.10 -3.11
CA PRO A 176 18.88 5.35 -3.29
C PRO A 176 19.37 5.55 -4.73
N ILE A 177 19.77 4.49 -5.45
CA ILE A 177 20.13 4.61 -6.88
C ILE A 177 18.95 5.13 -7.70
N THR A 178 17.77 4.52 -7.53
CA THR A 178 16.55 4.93 -8.24
C THR A 178 16.14 6.35 -7.84
N ALA A 179 16.26 6.71 -6.55
CA ALA A 179 15.95 8.03 -6.05
C ALA A 179 16.88 9.11 -6.65
N ALA A 180 18.18 8.85 -6.70
CA ALA A 180 19.16 9.75 -7.30
C ALA A 180 18.90 9.98 -8.80
N LEU A 181 18.62 8.91 -9.55
CA LEU A 181 18.25 9.00 -10.97
C LEU A 181 16.95 9.78 -11.15
N PHE A 182 15.92 9.50 -10.33
CA PHE A 182 14.65 10.20 -10.39
C PHE A 182 14.82 11.70 -10.11
N ILE A 183 15.54 12.08 -9.04
CA ILE A 183 15.81 13.48 -8.73
C ILE A 183 16.56 14.15 -9.89
N SER A 184 17.57 13.48 -10.44
CA SER A 184 18.37 14.01 -11.55
C SER A 184 17.52 14.29 -12.79
N VAL A 185 16.66 13.34 -13.18
CA VAL A 185 15.78 13.48 -14.35
C VAL A 185 14.75 14.59 -14.15
N TRP A 186 14.10 14.64 -13.00
CA TRP A 186 13.01 15.60 -12.77
C TRP A 186 13.51 17.00 -12.44
N MET A 187 14.64 17.16 -11.75
CA MET A 187 15.18 18.48 -11.41
C MET A 187 15.87 19.17 -12.60
N GLN A 188 16.31 18.42 -13.62
CA GLN A 188 16.94 18.95 -14.85
C GLN A 188 15.96 19.14 -16.03
N ASP A 189 14.65 19.24 -15.75
CA ASP A 189 13.59 19.41 -16.76
C ASP A 189 13.84 20.55 -17.76
N LEU A 190 14.48 21.65 -17.33
CA LEU A 190 14.85 22.76 -18.20
C LEU A 190 15.88 22.35 -19.27
N CYS A 191 16.85 21.50 -18.92
CA CYS A 191 17.93 21.07 -19.82
C CYS A 191 17.42 20.12 -20.91
N TRP A 192 16.38 19.33 -20.63
CA TRP A 192 15.88 18.30 -21.55
C TRP A 192 14.48 18.58 -22.09
N LYS A 193 13.99 19.82 -21.99
CA LYS A 193 12.69 20.22 -22.56
C LYS A 193 12.58 19.89 -24.06
N GLN A 194 13.68 19.98 -24.81
CA GLN A 194 13.75 19.60 -26.24
C GLN A 194 13.70 18.08 -26.47
N LYS A 195 14.12 17.27 -25.48
CA LYS A 195 14.11 15.80 -25.52
C LYS A 195 13.07 15.21 -24.55
N SER A 196 12.01 15.96 -24.23
CA SER A 196 10.99 15.56 -23.25
C SER A 196 10.31 14.24 -23.62
N VAL A 197 10.17 13.98 -24.93
CA VAL A 197 9.61 12.73 -25.48
C VAL A 197 10.35 11.48 -24.98
N ILE A 198 11.64 11.60 -24.67
CA ILE A 198 12.48 10.49 -24.19
C ILE A 198 12.53 10.48 -22.66
N TRP A 199 12.84 11.63 -22.05
CA TRP A 199 13.13 11.70 -20.62
C TRP A 199 11.89 11.69 -19.73
N GLU A 200 10.74 12.19 -20.18
CA GLU A 200 9.51 12.16 -19.40
C GLU A 200 9.01 10.72 -19.16
N PRO A 201 8.96 9.83 -20.18
CA PRO A 201 8.68 8.41 -19.98
C PRO A 201 9.66 7.68 -19.05
N ILE A 202 10.97 7.92 -19.22
CA ILE A 202 12.00 7.33 -18.33
C ILE A 202 11.78 7.81 -16.90
N GLY A 203 11.49 9.09 -16.71
CA GLY A 203 11.15 9.68 -15.42
C GLY A 203 9.95 9.00 -14.75
N TYR A 204 8.92 8.62 -15.50
CA TYR A 204 7.79 7.85 -14.97
C TYR A 204 8.12 6.36 -14.74
N GLY A 205 9.00 5.76 -15.55
CA GLY A 205 9.52 4.42 -15.29
C GLY A 205 10.23 4.35 -13.92
N LEU A 206 11.07 5.35 -13.62
CA LEU A 206 11.73 5.49 -12.32
C LEU A 206 10.74 5.71 -11.16
N VAL A 207 9.59 6.36 -11.39
CA VAL A 207 8.51 6.48 -10.39
C VAL A 207 7.95 5.11 -10.04
N LEU A 208 7.61 4.29 -11.05
CA LEU A 208 7.12 2.93 -10.83
C LEU A 208 8.15 2.09 -10.09
N SER A 209 9.43 2.23 -10.43
CA SER A 209 10.54 1.57 -9.73
C SER A 209 10.62 1.99 -8.26
N LEU A 210 10.55 3.30 -7.97
CA LEU A 210 10.57 3.81 -6.60
C LEU A 210 9.41 3.26 -5.76
N VAL A 211 8.19 3.26 -6.30
CA VAL A 211 7.01 2.72 -5.62
C VAL A 211 7.17 1.21 -5.37
N LEU A 212 7.65 0.47 -6.37
CA LEU A 212 7.86 -0.98 -6.27
C LEU A 212 8.88 -1.35 -5.17
N PHE A 213 10.04 -0.69 -5.17
CA PHE A 213 11.13 -1.02 -4.23
C PHE A 213 10.86 -0.50 -2.81
N SER A 214 10.25 0.67 -2.67
CA SER A 214 9.94 1.24 -1.35
C SER A 214 8.81 0.52 -0.62
N GLY A 215 7.85 -0.06 -1.35
CA GLY A 215 6.77 -0.83 -0.76
C GLY A 215 7.20 -2.22 -0.24
N ASN A 216 8.49 -2.57 -0.32
CA ASN A 216 9.02 -3.91 -0.06
C ASN A 216 8.24 -5.03 -0.77
N LEU A 217 7.56 -4.68 -1.86
CA LEU A 217 6.65 -5.59 -2.57
C LEU A 217 7.43 -6.80 -3.08
N LEU A 218 8.60 -6.60 -3.69
CA LEU A 218 9.44 -7.71 -4.17
C LEU A 218 10.01 -8.61 -3.05
N GLN A 219 10.05 -8.14 -1.80
CA GLN A 219 10.59 -8.90 -0.68
C GLN A 219 9.51 -9.70 0.07
N HIS A 220 8.25 -9.25 0.07
CA HIS A 220 7.18 -9.86 0.88
C HIS A 220 5.97 -10.36 0.05
N PHE A 221 5.93 -10.15 -1.27
CA PHE A 221 4.95 -10.82 -2.14
C PHE A 221 5.35 -12.29 -2.42
N PRO A 222 4.45 -13.13 -2.95
CA PRO A 222 4.75 -14.49 -3.42
C PRO A 222 5.92 -14.57 -4.43
N LEU A 223 6.33 -13.45 -5.03
CA LEU A 223 7.54 -13.36 -5.85
C LEU A 223 8.82 -13.67 -5.06
N HIS A 224 8.83 -13.51 -3.73
CA HIS A 224 9.97 -13.88 -2.91
C HIS A 224 10.27 -15.38 -2.98
N GLU A 225 9.23 -16.22 -2.92
CA GLU A 225 9.36 -17.69 -3.02
C GLU A 225 9.98 -18.11 -4.36
N LEU A 226 9.65 -17.42 -5.45
CA LEU A 226 10.24 -17.67 -6.77
C LEU A 226 11.74 -17.36 -6.85
N PHE A 227 12.32 -16.65 -5.88
CA PHE A 227 13.70 -16.20 -5.91
C PHE A 227 14.41 -16.40 -4.57
N GLU A 228 13.95 -17.35 -3.76
CA GLU A 228 14.53 -17.69 -2.46
C GLU A 228 15.97 -18.20 -2.60
N TRP A 229 16.29 -18.91 -3.70
CA TRP A 229 17.65 -19.37 -4.01
C TRP A 229 18.68 -18.23 -4.19
N LEU A 230 18.22 -16.98 -4.42
CA LEU A 230 19.08 -15.79 -4.50
C LEU A 230 19.42 -15.23 -3.11
N GLU A 231 18.86 -15.78 -2.04
CA GLU A 231 19.07 -15.30 -0.69
C GLU A 231 20.41 -15.80 -0.14
N ARG A 232 21.47 -15.08 -0.50
CA ARG A 232 22.77 -15.24 0.14
C ARG A 232 22.78 -14.35 1.39
N SER A 233 22.41 -14.92 2.53
CA SER A 233 22.48 -14.30 3.87
C SER A 233 23.94 -13.98 4.22
N SER A 234 24.43 -12.87 3.70
CA SER A 234 25.80 -12.40 3.89
C SER A 234 25.76 -11.11 4.70
N ASN A 235 26.77 -10.89 5.55
CA ASN A 235 26.93 -9.63 6.29
C ASN A 235 26.88 -8.39 5.37
N LEU A 236 27.21 -8.56 4.09
CA LEU A 236 27.11 -7.54 3.04
C LEU A 236 25.68 -6.97 2.86
N TYR A 237 24.63 -7.77 3.05
CA TYR A 237 23.26 -7.25 2.97
C TYR A 237 22.94 -6.31 4.13
N LEU A 238 23.38 -6.65 5.33
CA LEU A 238 23.21 -5.76 6.49
C LEU A 238 23.98 -4.44 6.25
N TYR A 239 25.24 -4.51 5.82
CA TYR A 239 26.02 -3.31 5.47
C TYR A 239 25.36 -2.50 4.35
N SER A 240 24.78 -3.15 3.33
CA SER A 240 24.11 -2.47 2.23
C SER A 240 22.81 -1.81 2.67
N ALA A 241 22.08 -2.37 3.65
CA ALA A 241 20.90 -1.75 4.25
C ALA A 241 21.27 -0.46 5.02
N TRP A 242 22.29 -0.52 5.88
CA TRP A 242 22.81 0.68 6.56
C TRP A 242 23.32 1.72 5.55
N ALA A 243 24.10 1.29 4.56
CA ALA A 243 24.58 2.17 3.48
C ALA A 243 23.41 2.80 2.70
N SER A 244 22.33 2.06 2.48
CA SER A 244 21.12 2.54 1.81
C SER A 244 20.43 3.64 2.61
N THR A 245 20.30 3.48 3.93
CA THR A 245 19.77 4.55 4.80
C THR A 245 20.62 5.81 4.74
N GLY A 246 21.96 5.70 4.75
CA GLY A 246 22.84 6.86 4.53
C GLY A 246 22.63 7.48 3.14
N ALA A 247 22.62 6.66 2.09
CA ALA A 247 22.51 7.13 0.71
C ALA A 247 21.15 7.80 0.40
N ILE A 248 20.05 7.36 1.01
CA ILE A 248 18.75 8.03 0.82
C ILE A 248 18.73 9.40 1.50
N THR A 249 19.40 9.56 2.66
CA THR A 249 19.56 10.89 3.27
C THR A 249 20.35 11.83 2.36
N LEU A 250 21.41 11.33 1.70
CA LEU A 250 22.14 12.09 0.70
C LEU A 250 21.28 12.47 -0.49
N CYS A 251 20.34 11.61 -0.92
CA CYS A 251 19.38 11.95 -1.97
C CYS A 251 18.46 13.11 -1.57
N PHE A 252 17.96 13.14 -0.33
CA PHE A 252 17.19 14.28 0.17
C PHE A 252 18.01 15.56 0.27
N CYS A 253 19.26 15.46 0.74
CA CYS A 253 20.21 16.57 0.72
C CYS A 253 20.44 17.10 -0.71
N TYR A 254 20.59 16.20 -1.68
CA TYR A 254 20.76 16.55 -3.10
C TYR A 254 19.51 17.25 -3.66
N LEU A 255 18.32 16.72 -3.41
CA LEU A 255 17.05 17.32 -3.81
C LEU A 255 16.87 18.73 -3.23
N LEU A 256 17.12 18.90 -1.93
CA LEU A 256 16.93 20.18 -1.25
C LEU A 256 17.99 21.20 -1.65
N ASN A 257 19.22 20.77 -1.92
CA ASN A 257 20.23 21.64 -2.53
C ASN A 257 19.88 22.03 -3.97
N ALA A 258 19.32 21.12 -4.77
CA ALA A 258 18.84 21.43 -6.11
C ALA A 258 17.73 22.47 -6.08
N ILE A 259 16.79 22.37 -5.13
CA ILE A 259 15.75 23.38 -4.88
C ILE A 259 16.39 24.71 -4.45
N ARG A 260 17.34 24.68 -3.51
CA ARG A 260 18.05 25.88 -3.04
C ARG A 260 18.71 26.62 -4.20
N LEU A 261 19.40 25.91 -5.09
CA LEU A 261 20.09 26.47 -6.25
C LEU A 261 19.09 27.00 -7.28
N GLN A 262 18.01 26.25 -7.56
CA GLN A 262 16.99 26.65 -8.52
C GLN A 262 16.28 27.96 -8.10
N TYR A 263 16.02 28.15 -6.81
CA TYR A 263 15.33 29.32 -6.27
C TYR A 263 16.26 30.36 -5.63
N GLN A 264 17.60 30.18 -5.73
CA GLN A 264 18.62 31.08 -5.19
C GLN A 264 18.44 31.43 -3.69
N ILE A 265 18.08 30.44 -2.89
CA ILE A 265 17.78 30.63 -1.46
C ILE A 265 19.08 30.64 -0.63
N LYS A 266 19.34 31.73 0.10
CA LYS A 266 20.46 31.79 1.06
C LYS A 266 20.19 30.88 2.26
N LEU A 267 21.20 30.12 2.72
CA LEU A 267 21.08 29.21 3.88
C LEU A 267 20.74 29.95 5.18
N SER A 268 21.21 31.18 5.35
CA SER A 268 20.91 32.03 6.51
C SER A 268 19.51 32.66 6.49
N SER A 269 18.79 32.58 5.37
CA SER A 269 17.42 33.09 5.29
C SER A 269 16.45 32.17 6.05
N LYS A 270 15.30 32.69 6.50
CA LYS A 270 14.24 31.89 7.13
C LYS A 270 13.84 30.69 6.28
N MET A 271 13.80 30.85 4.96
CA MET A 271 13.50 29.79 4.00
C MET A 271 14.64 28.77 3.88
N GLY A 272 15.89 29.21 4.00
CA GLY A 272 17.06 28.34 4.10
C GLY A 272 17.04 27.46 5.35
N VAL A 273 16.73 28.05 6.51
CA VAL A 273 16.54 27.29 7.77
C VAL A 273 15.40 26.29 7.65
N ALA A 274 14.27 26.69 7.06
CA ALA A 274 13.14 25.78 6.82
C ALA A 274 13.51 24.60 5.91
N LEU A 275 14.31 24.84 4.86
CA LEU A 275 14.83 23.77 3.99
C LEU A 275 15.75 22.82 4.77
N VAL A 276 16.64 23.33 5.61
CA VAL A 276 17.52 22.49 6.46
C VAL A 276 16.70 21.64 7.43
N LEU A 277 15.70 22.23 8.10
CA LEU A 277 14.78 21.50 8.96
C LEU A 277 14.01 20.42 8.19
N LEU A 278 13.57 20.72 6.96
CA LEU A 278 12.93 19.74 6.09
C LEU A 278 13.89 18.60 5.70
N THR A 279 15.16 18.89 5.43
CA THR A 279 16.19 17.87 5.20
C THR A 279 16.29 16.94 6.40
N VAL A 280 16.54 17.50 7.59
CA VAL A 280 16.66 16.74 8.83
C VAL A 280 15.42 15.90 9.07
N PHE A 281 14.24 16.48 8.89
CA PHE A 281 12.97 15.76 8.98
C PHE A 281 12.91 14.57 8.04
N THR A 282 13.10 14.79 6.73
CA THR A 282 13.04 13.71 5.74
C THR A 282 14.11 12.63 5.96
N SER A 283 15.29 13.00 6.48
CA SER A 283 16.35 12.06 6.84
C SER A 283 15.95 11.19 8.04
N VAL A 284 15.42 11.78 9.11
CA VAL A 284 14.93 11.03 10.28
C VAL A 284 13.78 10.11 9.88
N MET A 285 12.84 10.59 9.06
CA MET A 285 11.73 9.78 8.55
C MET A 285 12.22 8.60 7.72
N SER A 286 13.23 8.80 6.88
CA SER A 286 13.80 7.73 6.06
C SER A 286 14.51 6.66 6.89
N TYR A 287 15.11 7.06 8.02
CA TYR A 287 15.73 6.11 8.95
C TYR A 287 14.70 5.33 9.75
N LEU A 288 13.71 6.01 10.33
CA LEU A 288 12.65 5.37 11.12
C LEU A 288 11.78 4.46 10.23
N ILE A 289 11.60 4.85 8.97
CA ILE A 289 10.62 4.28 8.07
C ILE A 289 11.16 4.22 6.64
N ALA A 290 11.86 3.12 6.31
CA ALA A 290 12.51 2.94 5.01
C ALA A 290 11.58 3.18 3.80
N GLY A 291 10.33 2.71 3.87
CA GLY A 291 9.37 2.81 2.76
C GLY A 291 8.68 4.17 2.59
N ALA A 292 8.69 5.05 3.61
CA ALA A 292 8.06 6.38 3.50
C ALA A 292 8.87 7.35 2.63
N SER A 293 10.18 7.12 2.49
CA SER A 293 11.11 7.98 1.76
C SER A 293 10.69 8.22 0.30
N ALA A 294 10.31 7.17 -0.44
CA ALA A 294 9.90 7.29 -1.83
C ALA A 294 8.60 8.10 -1.99
N GLY A 295 7.59 7.84 -1.15
CA GLY A 295 6.33 8.58 -1.17
C GLY A 295 6.53 10.08 -0.92
N LEU A 296 7.35 10.44 0.08
CA LEU A 296 7.71 11.83 0.36
C LEU A 296 8.47 12.47 -0.80
N LEU A 297 9.43 11.75 -1.38
CA LEU A 297 10.24 12.25 -2.50
C LEU A 297 9.36 12.52 -3.74
N LEU A 298 8.45 11.61 -4.07
CA LEU A 298 7.47 11.78 -5.16
C LEU A 298 6.52 12.96 -4.90
N MET A 299 6.06 13.14 -3.66
CA MET A 299 5.21 14.26 -3.29
C MET A 299 5.94 15.61 -3.42
N ILE A 300 7.17 15.72 -2.91
CA ILE A 300 7.97 16.95 -2.97
C ILE A 300 8.24 17.33 -4.43
N VAL A 301 8.77 16.40 -5.22
CA VAL A 301 9.08 16.66 -6.64
C VAL A 301 7.80 16.89 -7.45
N GLY A 302 6.75 16.12 -7.20
CA GLY A 302 5.45 16.27 -7.85
C GLY A 302 4.80 17.63 -7.61
N PHE A 303 4.88 18.13 -6.37
CA PHE A 303 4.40 19.46 -6.02
C PHE A 303 5.24 20.55 -6.69
N LEU A 304 6.57 20.47 -6.61
CA LEU A 304 7.49 21.45 -7.21
C LEU A 304 7.34 21.54 -8.73
N LYS A 305 7.15 20.41 -9.40
CA LYS A 305 6.99 20.33 -10.86
C LYS A 305 5.53 20.42 -11.33
N GLN A 306 4.60 20.65 -10.39
CA GLN A 306 3.16 20.76 -10.66
C GLN A 306 2.57 19.54 -11.40
N ARG A 307 3.13 18.34 -11.18
CA ARG A 307 2.67 17.09 -11.80
C ARG A 307 1.74 16.35 -10.85
N LYS A 308 0.43 16.47 -11.07
CA LYS A 308 -0.61 15.81 -10.26
C LYS A 308 -0.42 14.30 -10.13
N LEU A 309 0.04 13.64 -11.20
CA LEU A 309 0.27 12.19 -11.20
C LEU A 309 1.37 11.78 -10.21
N LEU A 310 2.47 12.54 -10.12
CA LEU A 310 3.54 12.28 -9.16
C LEU A 310 3.05 12.43 -7.72
N VAL A 311 2.26 13.47 -7.45
CA VAL A 311 1.66 13.69 -6.12
C VAL A 311 0.70 12.54 -5.78
N ALA A 312 -0.16 12.15 -6.72
CA ALA A 312 -1.11 11.05 -6.51
C ALA A 312 -0.39 9.71 -6.25
N LEU A 313 0.63 9.38 -7.04
CA LEU A 313 1.44 8.18 -6.84
C LEU A 313 2.25 8.24 -5.53
N GLY A 314 2.73 9.41 -5.12
CA GLY A 314 3.37 9.61 -3.82
C GLY A 314 2.42 9.36 -2.65
N VAL A 315 1.18 9.87 -2.71
CA VAL A 315 0.14 9.60 -1.70
C VAL A 315 -0.24 8.13 -1.67
N LEU A 316 -0.46 7.51 -2.83
CA LEU A 316 -0.75 6.07 -2.92
C LEU A 316 0.39 5.22 -2.36
N SER A 317 1.64 5.60 -2.63
CA SER A 317 2.83 4.95 -2.08
C SER A 317 2.87 5.05 -0.55
N LEU A 318 2.57 6.23 0.02
CA LEU A 318 2.49 6.39 1.48
C LEU A 318 1.34 5.57 2.09
N LEU A 319 0.17 5.50 1.44
CA LEU A 319 -0.95 4.68 1.91
C LEU A 319 -0.63 3.18 1.87
N SER A 320 -0.06 2.69 0.77
CA SER A 320 0.42 1.30 0.68
C SER A 320 1.47 1.00 1.73
N PHE A 321 2.37 1.95 2.00
CA PHE A 321 3.37 1.81 3.04
C PHE A 321 2.73 1.72 4.43
N VAL A 322 1.79 2.60 4.79
CA VAL A 322 1.09 2.56 6.08
C VAL A 322 0.36 1.23 6.26
N SER A 323 -0.25 0.72 5.19
CA SER A 323 -0.87 -0.61 5.18
C SER A 323 0.15 -1.71 5.50
N TRP A 324 1.29 -1.74 4.80
CA TRP A 324 2.36 -2.72 5.06
C TRP A 324 2.93 -2.60 6.48
N TYR A 325 3.20 -1.38 6.95
CA TYR A 325 3.72 -1.11 8.29
C TYR A 325 2.78 -1.62 9.39
N TYR A 326 1.47 -1.48 9.19
CA TYR A 326 0.48 -1.99 10.13
C TYR A 326 0.53 -3.51 10.24
N TYR A 327 0.64 -4.22 9.11
CA TYR A 327 0.61 -5.69 9.05
C TYR A 327 1.96 -6.39 9.24
N SER A 328 3.10 -5.68 9.23
CA SER A 328 4.42 -6.28 9.51
C SER A 328 4.46 -6.86 10.93
N LEU A 329 4.81 -8.14 11.08
CA LEU A 329 4.83 -8.82 12.38
C LEU A 329 6.14 -8.61 13.17
N ASP A 330 7.13 -7.94 12.58
CA ASP A 330 8.47 -7.81 13.18
C ASP A 330 8.49 -6.84 14.38
N TRP A 331 7.48 -5.98 14.50
CA TRP A 331 7.41 -4.92 15.50
C TRP A 331 6.12 -4.98 16.30
N THR A 332 6.25 -4.81 17.62
CA THR A 332 5.11 -4.74 18.54
C THR A 332 4.20 -3.55 18.21
N LEU A 333 2.91 -3.69 18.52
CA LEU A 333 1.92 -2.63 18.31
C LEU A 333 2.27 -1.36 19.11
N LEU A 334 2.85 -1.51 20.30
CA LEU A 334 3.31 -0.41 21.13
C LEU A 334 4.40 0.40 20.42
N TYR A 335 5.43 -0.27 19.89
CA TYR A 335 6.50 0.41 19.17
C TYR A 335 5.96 1.16 17.95
N LYS A 336 5.05 0.54 17.19
CA LYS A 336 4.39 1.17 16.04
C LYS A 336 3.63 2.43 16.42
N SER A 337 2.89 2.39 17.54
CA SER A 337 2.13 3.54 18.04
C SER A 337 3.03 4.70 18.45
N ILE A 338 4.15 4.42 19.13
CA ILE A 338 5.13 5.44 19.55
C ILE A 338 5.75 6.13 18.34
N VAL A 339 6.15 5.35 17.32
CA VAL A 339 6.70 5.90 16.07
C VAL A 339 5.70 6.84 15.39
N LEU A 340 4.43 6.44 15.30
CA LEU A 340 3.37 7.27 14.70
C LEU A 340 3.10 8.54 15.51
N VAL A 341 3.11 8.48 16.84
CA VAL A 341 2.96 9.66 17.71
C VAL A 341 4.12 10.63 17.53
N ILE A 342 5.36 10.14 17.51
CA ILE A 342 6.56 10.96 17.25
C ILE A 342 6.44 11.63 15.88
N LEU A 343 6.06 10.88 14.84
CA LEU A 343 5.79 11.40 13.50
C LEU A 343 4.76 12.53 13.49
N GLY A 344 3.62 12.31 14.15
CA GLY A 344 2.55 13.30 14.27
C GLY A 344 3.02 14.56 14.98
N ALA A 345 3.77 14.42 16.08
CA ALA A 345 4.34 15.55 16.81
C ALA A 345 5.33 16.35 15.95
N VAL A 346 6.18 15.67 15.17
CA VAL A 346 7.13 16.34 14.28
C VAL A 346 6.41 17.08 13.14
N PHE A 347 5.37 16.48 12.53
CA PHE A 347 4.53 17.18 11.56
C PHE A 347 3.85 18.42 12.17
N ALA A 348 3.33 18.31 13.40
CA ALA A 348 2.72 19.44 14.09
C ALA A 348 3.73 20.56 14.35
N ILE A 349 4.94 20.24 14.81
CA ILE A 349 6.02 21.21 15.01
C ILE A 349 6.40 21.87 13.68
N ALA A 350 6.57 21.09 12.61
CA ALA A 350 6.88 21.63 11.28
C ALA A 350 5.78 22.60 10.80
N LEU A 351 4.50 22.24 10.97
CA LEU A 351 3.36 23.11 10.64
C LEU A 351 3.37 24.39 11.48
N ILE A 352 3.64 24.29 12.77
CA ILE A 352 3.75 25.45 13.67
C ILE A 352 4.89 26.36 13.18
N VAL A 353 6.09 25.82 12.93
CA VAL A 353 7.24 26.57 12.42
C VAL A 353 6.92 27.27 11.10
N ILE A 354 6.29 26.58 10.15
CA ILE A 354 5.86 27.15 8.87
C ILE A 354 4.82 28.26 9.08
N SER A 355 3.86 28.06 10.00
CA SER A 355 2.82 29.06 10.30
C SER A 355 3.42 30.35 10.90
N TYR A 356 4.42 30.21 11.77
CA TYR A 356 5.17 31.35 12.32
C TYR A 356 6.05 32.02 11.26
N ALA A 357 6.71 31.26 10.38
CA ALA A 357 7.51 31.80 9.29
C ALA A 357 6.68 32.57 8.25
N ASN A 358 5.49 32.08 7.92
CA ASN A 358 4.56 32.72 6.97
C ASN A 358 3.89 33.98 7.52
N LYS A 359 3.90 34.20 8.83
CA LYS A 359 3.36 35.43 9.46
C LYS A 359 4.17 36.70 9.11
N PHE A 360 5.36 36.55 8.53
CA PHE A 360 6.31 37.64 8.26
C PHE A 360 6.61 37.90 6.77
N ASN A 361 5.93 37.23 5.83
CA ASN A 361 6.07 37.53 4.40
C ASN A 361 5.02 38.58 3.98
N GLU A 362 5.48 39.81 3.72
CA GLU A 362 4.69 40.92 3.18
C GLU A 362 4.14 40.71 1.75
N LEU A 363 4.38 39.56 1.12
CA LEU A 363 3.83 39.22 -0.21
C LEU A 363 2.37 38.73 -0.17
N ARG A 364 1.59 39.12 0.84
CA ARG A 364 0.16 38.80 0.99
C ARG A 364 -0.78 39.90 0.47
N ASN A 365 -0.27 40.86 -0.30
CA ASN A 365 -1.09 41.91 -0.92
C ASN A 365 -1.69 41.52 -2.27
N ILE A 366 -1.49 40.30 -2.74
CA ILE A 366 -2.51 39.67 -3.59
C ILE A 366 -3.40 38.89 -2.63
N LYS A 367 -4.54 39.49 -2.25
CA LYS A 367 -5.69 38.76 -1.71
C LYS A 367 -6.19 37.79 -2.79
N LEU A 368 -5.45 36.71 -3.04
CA LEU A 368 -6.08 35.45 -3.38
C LEU A 368 -6.83 35.06 -2.11
N GLN A 369 -8.01 35.65 -1.94
CA GLN A 369 -9.06 35.06 -1.13
C GLN A 369 -9.34 33.69 -1.77
N SER A 370 -8.52 32.68 -1.46
CA SER A 370 -9.05 31.34 -1.37
C SER A 370 -10.00 31.39 -0.19
N ILE A 371 -11.20 31.90 -0.44
CA ILE A 371 -12.33 31.60 0.40
C ILE A 371 -12.40 30.08 0.27
N TYR A 372 -11.90 29.38 1.28
CA TYR A 372 -12.21 27.97 1.42
C TYR A 372 -13.69 27.94 1.76
N ILE A 373 -14.52 28.10 0.72
CA ILE A 373 -15.96 27.99 0.85
C ILE A 373 -16.17 26.53 1.19
N PHE A 374 -16.85 26.31 2.32
CA PHE A 374 -17.25 24.99 2.71
C PHE A 374 -18.22 24.47 1.65
N ASN A 375 -17.69 23.83 0.61
CA ASN A 375 -18.49 23.34 -0.49
C ASN A 375 -19.41 22.24 0.06
N ARG A 376 -20.61 22.10 -0.53
CA ARG A 376 -21.57 21.03 -0.19
C ARG A 376 -20.91 19.65 0.09
N PRO A 377 -19.93 19.15 -0.69
CA PRO A 377 -19.22 17.90 -0.37
C PRO A 377 -18.50 17.89 0.99
N ASN A 378 -17.87 18.99 1.41
CA ASN A 378 -17.19 19.06 2.71
C ASN A 378 -18.21 19.02 3.86
N LEU A 379 -19.35 19.71 3.69
CA LEU A 379 -20.47 19.71 4.66
C LEU A 379 -21.07 18.30 4.80
N ILE A 380 -21.24 17.61 3.68
CA ILE A 380 -21.68 16.21 3.67
C ILE A 380 -20.65 15.32 4.38
N ALA A 381 -19.35 15.50 4.13
CA ALA A 381 -18.30 14.73 4.79
C ALA A 381 -18.28 14.94 6.32
N ILE A 382 -18.41 16.19 6.78
CA ILE A 382 -18.51 16.48 8.22
C ILE A 382 -19.79 15.90 8.82
N ALA A 383 -20.94 16.08 8.17
CA ALA A 383 -22.21 15.54 8.67
C ALA A 383 -22.15 14.01 8.76
N MET A 384 -21.59 13.35 7.76
CA MET A 384 -21.38 11.91 7.75
C MET A 384 -20.43 11.47 8.87
N MET A 385 -19.32 12.20 9.08
CA MET A 385 -18.40 11.94 10.18
C MET A 385 -19.07 12.09 11.55
N ALA A 386 -19.89 13.13 11.74
CA ALA A 386 -20.65 13.33 12.98
C ALA A 386 -21.68 12.22 13.22
N VAL A 387 -22.37 11.76 12.17
CA VAL A 387 -23.32 10.63 12.24
C VAL A 387 -22.59 9.34 12.61
N ILE A 388 -21.45 9.05 11.98
CA ILE A 388 -20.65 7.86 12.30
C ILE A 388 -20.17 7.91 13.75
N LEU A 389 -19.60 9.05 14.19
CA LEU A 389 -19.15 9.21 15.57
C LEU A 389 -20.30 9.08 16.57
N GLY A 390 -21.46 9.67 16.28
CA GLY A 390 -22.65 9.55 17.11
C GLY A 390 -23.14 8.10 17.22
N ALA A 391 -23.24 7.40 16.08
CA ALA A 391 -23.67 6.00 16.04
C ALA A 391 -22.71 5.07 16.79
N VAL A 392 -21.40 5.24 16.62
CA VAL A 392 -20.37 4.46 17.32
C VAL A 392 -20.44 4.73 18.82
N ASN A 393 -20.56 5.99 19.26
CA ASN A 393 -20.65 6.30 20.69
C ASN A 393 -21.94 5.78 21.33
N LEU A 394 -23.07 5.79 20.61
CA LEU A 394 -24.31 5.18 21.11
C LEU A 394 -24.18 3.66 21.28
N ASP A 395 -23.47 2.98 20.37
CA ASP A 395 -23.18 1.55 20.50
C ASP A 395 -22.27 1.25 21.69
N VAL A 396 -21.24 2.07 21.91
CA VAL A 396 -20.36 1.99 23.09
C VAL A 396 -21.18 2.17 24.38
N TYR A 397 -22.02 3.21 24.45
CA TYR A 397 -22.85 3.47 25.64
C TYR A 397 -23.80 2.31 25.98
N LYS A 398 -24.41 1.68 24.97
CA LYS A 398 -25.25 0.49 25.18
C LYS A 398 -24.46 -0.67 25.77
N LYS A 399 -23.25 -0.93 25.24
CA LYS A 399 -22.38 -2.01 25.72
C LYS A 399 -21.87 -1.75 27.14
N GLU A 400 -21.51 -0.51 27.46
CA GLU A 400 -21.12 -0.11 28.82
C GLU A 400 -22.24 -0.35 29.83
N ARG A 401 -23.49 0.03 29.51
CA ARG A 401 -24.65 -0.28 30.38
C ARG A 401 -24.85 -1.77 30.62
N ILE A 402 -24.67 -2.61 29.60
CA ILE A 402 -24.78 -4.07 29.75
C ILE A 402 -23.73 -4.58 30.72
N LEU A 403 -22.51 -4.06 30.65
CA LEU A 403 -21.41 -4.49 31.51
C LEU A 403 -21.58 -4.02 32.96
N GLU A 404 -22.14 -2.83 33.18
CA GLU A 404 -22.45 -2.30 34.52
C GLU A 404 -23.66 -2.97 35.19
N GLN A 405 -24.76 -3.13 34.44
CA GLN A 405 -26.07 -3.53 35.00
C GLN A 405 -26.44 -4.99 34.72
N GLY A 406 -25.70 -5.67 33.82
CA GLY A 406 -26.00 -7.04 33.41
C GLY A 406 -25.72 -8.08 34.51
N LYS A 407 -26.55 -9.13 34.51
CA LYS A 407 -26.37 -10.29 35.40
C LYS A 407 -25.10 -11.06 35.03
N ILE A 408 -24.38 -11.53 36.04
CA ILE A 408 -23.14 -12.31 35.87
C ILE A 408 -23.51 -13.76 35.55
N VAL A 409 -22.94 -14.30 34.48
CA VAL A 409 -23.07 -15.72 34.09
C VAL A 409 -21.69 -16.28 33.76
N LEU A 410 -21.29 -17.35 34.44
CA LEU A 410 -20.03 -18.05 34.18
C LEU A 410 -20.27 -19.23 33.23
N LEU A 411 -19.60 -19.23 32.08
CA LEU A 411 -19.67 -20.34 31.12
C LEU A 411 -18.34 -21.10 31.07
N PRO A 412 -18.35 -22.44 31.24
CA PRO A 412 -17.15 -23.26 31.13
C PRO A 412 -16.53 -23.23 29.72
N LEU A 413 -15.21 -23.07 29.67
CA LEU A 413 -14.43 -23.14 28.43
C LEU A 413 -14.16 -24.60 28.03
N ALA A 414 -14.31 -24.89 26.75
CA ALA A 414 -13.88 -26.13 26.11
C ALA A 414 -12.43 -26.00 25.62
N PRO A 415 -11.69 -27.11 25.49
CA PRO A 415 -10.30 -27.07 24.99
C PRO A 415 -10.22 -26.50 23.58
N VAL A 416 -9.39 -25.48 23.39
CA VAL A 416 -9.04 -24.91 22.08
C VAL A 416 -7.58 -24.49 22.11
N ASP A 417 -6.86 -24.75 21.02
CA ASP A 417 -5.52 -24.21 20.84
C ASP A 417 -5.59 -22.67 20.75
N PRO A 418 -4.95 -21.95 21.69
CA PRO A 418 -5.16 -20.51 21.84
C PRO A 418 -4.37 -19.66 20.83
N ARG A 419 -3.93 -20.18 19.68
CA ARG A 419 -3.04 -19.45 18.78
C ARG A 419 -3.67 -19.06 17.46
N SER A 420 -3.39 -17.82 17.06
CA SER A 420 -3.59 -17.32 15.70
C SER A 420 -2.44 -16.38 15.39
N LEU A 421 -1.63 -16.76 14.42
CA LEU A 421 -0.38 -16.09 14.07
C LEU A 421 -0.54 -14.68 13.48
N MET A 422 -1.75 -14.29 13.03
CA MET A 422 -1.91 -13.13 12.13
C MET A 422 -2.66 -11.92 12.72
N GLN A 423 -3.27 -12.03 13.90
CA GLN A 423 -4.08 -10.93 14.47
C GLN A 423 -3.56 -10.41 15.83
N GLY A 424 -2.34 -10.79 16.21
CA GLY A 424 -1.76 -10.55 17.53
C GLY A 424 -2.03 -11.68 18.52
N ASP A 425 -1.53 -11.55 19.74
CA ASP A 425 -1.74 -12.50 20.83
C ASP A 425 -3.20 -12.43 21.32
N TYR A 426 -3.99 -13.46 21.01
CA TYR A 426 -5.35 -13.61 21.54
C TYR A 426 -5.67 -15.08 21.75
N MET A 427 -6.45 -15.37 22.79
CA MET A 427 -6.92 -16.72 23.10
C MET A 427 -8.22 -16.97 22.34
N ARG A 428 -8.25 -18.04 21.54
CA ARG A 428 -9.51 -18.56 21.01
C ARG A 428 -10.33 -19.17 22.14
N LEU A 429 -11.58 -18.72 22.25
CA LEU A 429 -12.55 -19.22 23.22
C LEU A 429 -13.56 -20.11 22.52
N ARG A 430 -13.85 -21.24 23.15
CA ARG A 430 -15.00 -22.10 22.84
C ARG A 430 -15.67 -22.43 24.14
N PHE A 431 -17.00 -22.32 24.20
CA PHE A 431 -17.75 -22.64 25.40
C PHE A 431 -18.34 -24.04 25.29
N ALA A 432 -18.32 -24.79 26.39
CA ALA A 432 -18.84 -26.17 26.43
C ALA A 432 -20.32 -26.25 26.04
N ILE A 433 -21.08 -25.18 26.28
CA ILE A 433 -22.51 -25.08 25.98
C ILE A 433 -22.81 -25.00 24.47
N GLU A 434 -21.85 -24.61 23.64
CA GLU A 434 -22.05 -24.42 22.20
C GLU A 434 -22.42 -25.71 21.49
N SER A 435 -21.77 -26.84 21.83
CA SER A 435 -22.06 -28.14 21.22
C SER A 435 -23.49 -28.57 21.50
N THR A 436 -23.94 -28.40 22.75
CA THR A 436 -25.30 -28.77 23.16
C THR A 436 -26.36 -27.98 22.40
N ILE A 437 -26.13 -26.69 22.16
CA ILE A 437 -27.10 -25.84 21.44
C ILE A 437 -27.15 -26.20 19.94
N ILE A 438 -25.99 -26.49 19.32
CA ILE A 438 -25.92 -26.90 17.92
C ILE A 438 -26.72 -28.20 17.69
N ASP A 439 -26.62 -29.16 18.61
CA ASP A 439 -27.35 -30.43 18.53
C ASP A 439 -28.88 -30.25 18.59
N HIS A 440 -29.35 -29.26 19.35
CA HIS A 440 -30.79 -29.00 19.51
C HIS A 440 -31.39 -28.11 18.41
N LYS A 441 -30.59 -27.34 17.65
CA LYS A 441 -31.13 -26.40 16.66
C LYS A 441 -30.16 -26.06 15.52
N LYS A 442 -29.90 -27.03 14.65
CA LYS A 442 -28.96 -26.91 13.51
C LYS A 442 -29.40 -25.91 12.42
N ASP A 443 -30.71 -25.65 12.29
CA ASP A 443 -31.29 -24.89 11.16
C ASP A 443 -31.63 -23.42 11.47
N ALA A 444 -31.32 -22.92 12.69
CA ALA A 444 -31.64 -21.54 13.07
C ALA A 444 -30.44 -20.60 12.92
N ALA A 445 -30.57 -19.54 12.10
CA ALA A 445 -29.51 -18.54 11.94
C ALA A 445 -29.24 -17.72 13.22
N GLN A 446 -30.26 -17.50 14.05
CA GLN A 446 -30.17 -16.80 15.33
C GLN A 446 -31.30 -17.22 16.27
N GLY A 447 -31.11 -17.06 17.58
CA GLY A 447 -32.14 -17.35 18.56
C GLY A 447 -31.77 -16.96 19.98
N LEU A 448 -32.66 -17.28 20.91
CA LEU A 448 -32.47 -17.13 22.35
C LEU A 448 -32.48 -18.52 22.98
N PHE A 449 -31.62 -18.74 23.97
CA PHE A 449 -31.58 -19.95 24.79
C PHE A 449 -31.61 -19.58 26.26
N VAL A 450 -32.04 -20.50 27.11
CA VAL A 450 -32.16 -20.33 28.56
C VAL A 450 -31.10 -21.17 29.24
N VAL A 451 -30.48 -20.58 30.25
CA VAL A 451 -29.47 -21.20 31.10
C VAL A 451 -29.94 -21.15 32.54
N ASN A 452 -29.75 -22.27 33.24
CA ASN A 452 -29.99 -22.36 34.68
C ASN A 452 -28.69 -22.05 35.42
N LEU A 453 -28.75 -21.11 36.35
CA LEU A 453 -27.64 -20.71 37.20
C LEU A 453 -27.60 -21.56 38.47
N ASP A 454 -26.42 -22.09 38.78
CA ASP A 454 -26.15 -22.68 40.09
C ASP A 454 -25.87 -21.62 41.17
N ALA A 455 -25.60 -22.05 42.41
CA ALA A 455 -25.27 -21.17 43.53
C ALA A 455 -24.00 -20.33 43.32
N PHE A 456 -23.20 -20.63 42.29
CA PHE A 456 -21.95 -19.96 41.94
C PHE A 456 -22.05 -19.20 40.60
N ASN A 457 -23.27 -19.01 40.07
CA ASN A 457 -23.55 -18.39 38.77
C ASN A 457 -22.96 -19.14 37.55
N ILE A 458 -22.66 -20.42 37.69
CA ILE A 458 -22.25 -21.28 36.57
C ILE A 458 -23.50 -21.67 35.79
N GLY A 459 -23.48 -21.33 34.50
CA GLY A 459 -24.58 -21.57 33.60
C GLY A 459 -24.55 -22.95 32.97
N SER A 460 -25.62 -23.73 33.15
CA SER A 460 -25.88 -24.96 32.40
C SER A 460 -27.05 -24.80 31.41
N PHE A 461 -26.95 -25.44 30.24
CA PHE A 461 -28.01 -25.37 29.22
C PHE A 461 -29.32 -25.96 29.76
N ALA A 462 -30.41 -25.20 29.66
CA ALA A 462 -31.74 -25.68 30.02
C ALA A 462 -32.58 -25.98 28.78
N ARG A 463 -32.85 -24.98 27.93
CA ARG A 463 -33.74 -25.09 26.76
C ARG A 463 -33.57 -23.94 25.77
N ILE A 464 -34.15 -24.09 24.57
CA ILE A 464 -34.31 -22.99 23.61
C ILE A 464 -35.51 -22.13 24.01
N TYR A 465 -35.34 -20.81 24.00
CA TYR A 465 -36.38 -19.87 24.40
C TYR A 465 -37.41 -19.67 23.27
N THR A 466 -38.68 -19.92 23.57
CA THR A 466 -39.81 -19.76 22.64
C THR A 466 -40.92 -18.84 23.19
N GLY A 467 -40.62 -18.03 24.21
CA GLY A 467 -41.58 -17.10 24.83
C GLY A 467 -42.19 -17.60 26.16
N GLN A 468 -41.57 -18.58 26.81
CA GLN A 468 -42.00 -19.10 28.11
C GLN A 468 -41.63 -18.16 29.27
N ALA A 469 -42.32 -18.27 30.42
CA ALA A 469 -41.92 -17.57 31.64
C ALA A 469 -40.56 -18.10 32.17
N LEU A 470 -39.72 -17.19 32.67
CA LEU A 470 -38.40 -17.50 33.22
C LEU A 470 -38.48 -17.53 34.76
N SER A 471 -37.82 -18.50 35.40
CA SER A 471 -37.64 -18.50 36.85
C SER A 471 -36.55 -17.51 37.28
N GLU A 472 -36.46 -17.20 38.58
CA GLU A 472 -35.43 -16.28 39.09
C GLU A 472 -33.99 -16.76 38.85
N SER A 473 -33.77 -18.09 38.78
CA SER A 473 -32.47 -18.72 38.49
C SER A 473 -32.21 -18.92 36.99
N GLU A 474 -33.15 -18.55 36.13
CA GLU A 474 -33.03 -18.69 34.67
C GLU A 474 -32.66 -17.38 33.99
N VAL A 475 -31.65 -17.45 33.12
CA VAL A 475 -31.22 -16.31 32.30
C VAL A 475 -31.31 -16.67 30.83
N LYS A 476 -31.97 -15.81 30.05
CA LYS A 476 -31.99 -15.94 28.58
C LYS A 476 -30.77 -15.25 27.97
N MET A 477 -30.20 -15.88 26.95
CA MET A 477 -29.01 -15.42 26.23
C MET A 477 -29.19 -15.59 24.73
N GLN A 478 -28.63 -14.67 23.95
CA GLN A 478 -28.69 -14.72 22.49
C GLN A 478 -27.59 -15.63 21.92
N PHE A 479 -27.91 -16.37 20.86
CA PHE A 479 -26.92 -17.07 20.04
C PHE A 479 -27.12 -16.74 18.56
N ARG A 480 -26.02 -16.82 17.79
CA ARG A 480 -26.04 -16.65 16.33
C ARG A 480 -25.24 -17.76 15.68
N ILE A 481 -25.72 -18.36 14.60
CA ILE A 481 -24.98 -19.38 13.85
C ILE A 481 -24.41 -18.71 12.59
N ARG A 482 -23.07 -18.73 12.44
CA ARG A 482 -22.36 -18.26 11.24
C ARG A 482 -21.37 -19.32 10.78
N HIS A 483 -21.39 -19.67 9.50
CA HIS A 483 -20.51 -20.70 8.92
C HIS A 483 -20.52 -22.03 9.71
N ASN A 484 -21.72 -22.49 10.11
CA ASN A 484 -21.91 -23.71 10.90
C ASN A 484 -21.20 -23.71 12.29
N ARG A 485 -20.87 -22.52 12.81
CA ARG A 485 -20.36 -22.31 14.17
C ARG A 485 -21.31 -21.42 14.96
N LEU A 486 -21.63 -21.85 16.18
CA LEU A 486 -22.46 -21.08 17.09
C LEU A 486 -21.61 -20.02 17.79
N GLN A 487 -22.07 -18.78 17.76
CA GLN A 487 -21.42 -17.61 18.34
C GLN A 487 -22.16 -17.07 19.56
N LEU A 488 -21.43 -17.06 20.67
CA LEU A 488 -21.82 -16.46 21.96
C LEU A 488 -20.97 -15.21 22.19
N ALA A 489 -21.48 -14.05 21.77
CA ALA A 489 -20.81 -12.73 21.80
C ALA A 489 -19.42 -12.66 21.12
N THR A 490 -18.40 -13.31 21.69
CA THR A 490 -17.02 -13.37 21.17
C THR A 490 -16.41 -14.77 21.34
N HIS A 491 -15.56 -15.16 20.39
CA HIS A 491 -14.69 -16.35 20.48
C HIS A 491 -13.21 -16.00 20.61
N ALA A 492 -12.92 -14.75 20.94
CA ALA A 492 -11.56 -14.25 21.08
C ALA A 492 -11.47 -13.39 22.35
N PHE A 493 -10.41 -13.61 23.10
CA PHE A 493 -9.98 -12.75 24.20
C PHE A 493 -8.60 -12.20 23.89
N PHE A 494 -8.52 -10.89 23.70
CA PHE A 494 -7.29 -10.19 23.34
C PHE A 494 -6.54 -9.80 24.60
N PHE A 495 -5.23 -10.01 24.62
CA PHE A 495 -4.37 -9.63 25.75
C PHE A 495 -3.05 -9.04 25.24
N GLN A 496 -2.28 -8.48 26.16
CA GLN A 496 -0.98 -7.92 25.83
C GLN A 496 -0.04 -9.01 25.31
N GLU A 497 0.66 -8.70 24.22
CA GLU A 497 1.67 -9.57 23.62
C GLU A 497 2.69 -10.05 24.66
N GLY A 498 2.92 -11.37 24.73
CA GLY A 498 3.81 -12.00 25.72
C GLY A 498 3.15 -12.50 27.00
N SER A 499 1.89 -12.13 27.29
CA SER A 499 1.17 -12.58 28.50
C SER A 499 0.39 -13.90 28.33
N ALA A 500 0.55 -14.60 27.21
CA ALA A 500 -0.25 -15.78 26.85
C ALA A 500 -0.29 -16.87 27.94
N LYS A 501 0.85 -17.14 28.59
CA LYS A 501 0.97 -18.18 29.63
C LYS A 501 0.07 -17.94 30.84
N GLU A 502 -0.30 -16.70 31.11
CA GLU A 502 -1.18 -16.35 32.23
C GLU A 502 -2.63 -16.73 31.92
N TYR A 503 -3.06 -16.52 30.67
CA TYR A 503 -4.43 -16.78 30.21
C TYR A 503 -4.71 -18.26 29.89
N GLU A 504 -3.68 -19.09 29.67
CA GLU A 504 -3.83 -20.55 29.49
C GLU A 504 -4.50 -21.24 30.70
N ARG A 505 -4.46 -20.61 31.89
CA ARG A 505 -5.09 -21.12 33.11
C ARG A 505 -6.60 -20.88 33.17
N ALA A 506 -7.18 -20.17 32.20
CA ALA A 506 -8.61 -19.85 32.17
C ALA A 506 -9.48 -21.11 32.03
N LYS A 507 -10.52 -21.19 32.86
CA LYS A 507 -11.53 -22.28 32.84
C LYS A 507 -12.94 -21.78 32.61
N TYR A 508 -13.23 -20.52 32.93
CA TYR A 508 -14.55 -19.93 32.76
C TYR A 508 -14.45 -18.58 32.04
N GLY A 509 -15.40 -18.31 31.15
CA GLY A 509 -15.68 -16.97 30.66
C GLY A 509 -16.80 -16.33 31.49
N GLU A 510 -16.55 -15.15 32.03
CA GLU A 510 -17.54 -14.35 32.73
C GLU A 510 -18.28 -13.45 31.75
N PHE A 511 -19.59 -13.67 31.62
CA PHE A 511 -20.48 -12.87 30.80
C PHE A 511 -21.35 -11.95 31.64
N ARG A 512 -21.60 -10.75 31.11
CA ARG A 512 -22.64 -9.83 31.56
C ARG A 512 -23.81 -9.92 30.60
N VAL A 513 -24.98 -10.32 31.12
CA VAL A 513 -26.17 -10.57 30.32
C VAL A 513 -27.26 -9.56 30.66
N ALA A 514 -27.77 -8.87 29.66
CA ALA A 514 -28.87 -7.94 29.78
C ALA A 514 -30.24 -8.65 29.73
N GLU A 515 -31.29 -7.97 30.17
CA GLU A 515 -32.65 -8.52 30.22
C GLU A 515 -33.22 -8.88 28.84
N ASN A 516 -32.68 -8.31 27.76
CA ASN A 516 -33.06 -8.65 26.39
C ASN A 516 -32.34 -9.92 25.87
N GLY A 517 -31.36 -10.44 26.62
CA GLY A 517 -30.52 -11.58 26.25
C GLY A 517 -29.23 -11.21 25.53
N ASP A 518 -28.93 -9.94 25.33
CA ASP A 518 -27.61 -9.50 24.85
C ASP A 518 -26.56 -9.84 25.92
N LEU A 519 -25.42 -10.37 25.48
CA LEU A 519 -24.33 -10.76 26.37
C LEU A 519 -22.99 -10.18 25.90
N LEU A 520 -22.15 -9.84 26.87
CA LEU A 520 -20.79 -9.37 26.64
C LEU A 520 -19.83 -10.10 27.57
N LEU A 521 -18.70 -10.55 27.02
CA LEU A 521 -17.63 -11.16 27.80
C LEU A 521 -16.90 -10.06 28.58
N ASN A 522 -16.93 -10.17 29.91
CA ASN A 522 -16.33 -9.21 30.84
C ASN A 522 -14.91 -9.64 31.27
N ALA A 523 -14.72 -10.92 31.62
CA ALA A 523 -13.46 -11.42 32.17
C ALA A 523 -13.25 -12.91 31.93
N LEU A 524 -12.02 -13.38 32.07
CA LEU A 524 -11.67 -14.80 32.19
C LEU A 524 -11.35 -15.16 33.63
N ARG A 525 -11.81 -16.33 34.08
CA ARG A 525 -11.57 -16.83 35.45
C ARG A 525 -10.87 -18.19 35.48
N ASN A 526 -10.04 -18.41 36.50
CA ASN A 526 -9.36 -19.68 36.76
C ASN A 526 -10.32 -20.72 37.36
N LYS A 527 -9.80 -21.91 37.72
CA LYS A 527 -10.59 -22.99 38.32
C LYS A 527 -11.17 -22.60 39.69
N GLU A 528 -10.45 -21.75 40.42
CA GLU A 528 -10.81 -21.22 41.73
C GLU A 528 -11.87 -20.09 41.63
N ARG A 529 -12.17 -19.64 40.40
CA ARG A 529 -13.07 -18.53 40.02
C ARG A 529 -12.50 -17.13 40.31
N GLU A 530 -11.19 -17.01 40.47
CA GLU A 530 -10.50 -15.72 40.51
C GLU A 530 -10.34 -15.17 39.10
N VAL A 531 -10.34 -13.85 38.96
CA VAL A 531 -10.20 -13.17 37.68
C VAL A 531 -8.74 -13.23 37.23
N ILE A 532 -8.49 -13.79 36.04
CA ILE A 532 -7.17 -13.82 35.39
C ILE A 532 -6.95 -12.57 34.57
N GLY A 533 -8.01 -12.06 33.94
CA GLY A 533 -7.96 -10.75 33.31
C GLY A 533 -9.30 -10.30 32.79
N TYR A 534 -9.43 -8.98 32.70
CA TYR A 534 -10.59 -8.29 32.19
C TYR A 534 -10.45 -8.07 30.69
N ASN A 535 -11.58 -8.13 29.98
CA ASN A 535 -11.68 -7.74 28.57
C ASN A 535 -11.67 -6.19 28.42
N ARG A 536 -11.33 -5.48 29.49
CA ARG A 536 -11.30 -4.02 29.63
C ARG A 536 -9.92 -3.60 30.16
N PRO A 537 -9.29 -2.57 29.58
CA PRO A 537 -8.14 -1.93 30.21
C PRO A 537 -8.62 -1.08 31.39
N GLY A 538 -8.36 -1.55 32.61
CA GLY A 538 -8.57 -0.79 33.86
C GLY A 538 -9.84 -1.18 34.63
N ASN A 539 -9.65 -1.99 35.67
CA ASN A 539 -10.40 -1.98 36.93
C ASN A 539 -9.44 -2.37 38.05
#